data_AF-A0A2Z6LZ69-F1
#
_entry.id   AF-A0A2Z6LZ69-F1
#
_cell.length_a   1.000
_cell.length_b   1.000
_cell.length_c   1.000
_cell.angle_alpha   90.00
_cell.angle_beta   90.00
_cell.angle_gamma   90.00
#
_symmetry.space_group_name_H-M   'P 1'
#
loop_
_entity.id
_entity.type
_entity.pdbx_description
1 polymer ?
#
loop_
_entity_poly.entity_id
_entity_poly.type
_entity_poly.pdbx_seq_one_letter_code
_entity_poly.pdbx_strand_id
1 'polypeptide(L)' 'MVTRKSPQLLLPFCFITFCVILSQTVADDIPQGTQIGFGYTVTTVNIDPTGKSLTANLKLINSTDVYGPDIPVLTLTAR' A
#
# COMPACT_ATOMS: atom_id res chain seq x y z
N MET A 1 -56.01 20.56 10.38
CA MET A 1 -55.20 19.96 9.28
C MET A 1 -53.82 19.67 9.84
N VAL A 2 -53.58 18.44 10.32
CA VAL A 2 -52.27 18.03 10.88
C VAL A 2 -51.50 17.32 9.77
N THR A 3 -50.50 17.97 9.22
CA THR A 3 -49.60 17.41 8.22
C THR A 3 -48.58 16.51 8.91
N ARG A 4 -48.77 15.18 8.84
CA ARG A 4 -47.78 14.20 9.29
C ARG A 4 -46.61 14.19 8.30
N LYS A 5 -45.44 14.70 8.70
CA LYS A 5 -44.19 14.58 7.92
C LYS A 5 -43.69 13.13 8.00
N SER A 6 -43.58 12.49 6.84
CA SER A 6 -43.17 11.10 6.63
C SER A 6 -41.73 10.84 7.11
N PRO A 7 -41.42 9.66 7.69
CA PRO A 7 -40.07 9.31 8.18
C PRO A 7 -39.12 8.86 7.05
N GLN A 8 -39.24 9.43 5.85
CA GLN A 8 -38.56 8.95 4.64
C GLN A 8 -37.05 9.23 4.62
N LEU A 9 -36.55 10.12 5.49
CA LEU A 9 -35.10 10.43 5.61
C LEU A 9 -34.33 9.52 6.58
N LEU A 10 -34.99 8.70 7.40
CA LEU A 10 -34.31 7.85 8.39
C LEU A 10 -33.65 6.61 7.77
N LEU A 11 -34.28 6.05 6.73
CA LEU A 11 -33.81 4.85 6.05
C LEU A 11 -32.44 5.01 5.35
N PRO A 12 -32.19 6.07 4.55
CA PRO A 12 -30.88 6.27 3.94
C PRO A 12 -29.79 6.57 4.97
N PHE A 13 -30.16 7.21 6.09
CA PHE A 13 -29.22 7.52 7.17
C PHE A 13 -28.70 6.24 7.86
N CYS A 14 -29.60 5.29 8.16
CA CYS A 14 -29.21 3.98 8.67
C CYS A 14 -28.31 3.20 7.70
N PHE A 15 -28.59 3.28 6.40
CA PHE A 15 -27.83 2.57 5.38
C PHE A 15 -26.39 3.09 5.29
N ILE A 16 -26.20 4.42 5.32
CA ILE A 16 -24.87 5.04 5.32
C ILE A 16 -24.09 4.65 6.58
N THR A 17 -24.70 4.70 7.75
CA THR A 17 -24.03 4.29 9.00
C THR A 17 -23.63 2.81 8.99
N PHE A 18 -24.47 1.94 8.44
CA PHE A 18 -24.16 0.51 8.33
C PHE A 18 -22.99 0.25 7.37
N CYS A 19 -22.96 0.93 6.22
CA CYS A 19 -21.85 0.84 5.27
C CYS A 19 -20.51 1.33 5.87
N VAL A 20 -20.52 2.41 6.66
CA VAL A 20 -19.31 2.94 7.32
C VAL A 20 -18.80 1.96 8.40
N ILE A 21 -19.69 1.30 9.14
CA ILE A 21 -19.30 0.28 10.12
C ILE A 21 -18.73 -0.95 9.43
N LEU A 22 -19.32 -1.40 8.32
CA LEU A 22 -18.87 -2.58 7.57
C LEU A 22 -17.53 -2.33 6.83
N SER A 23 -17.23 -1.07 6.50
CA SER A 23 -15.98 -0.69 5.81
C SER A 23 -14.79 -0.52 6.75
N GLN A 24 -14.94 -0.76 8.06
CA GLN A 24 -13.79 -0.83 8.95
C GLN A 24 -12.99 -2.09 8.61
N THR A 25 -11.98 -1.94 7.76
CA THR A 25 -10.97 -2.96 7.57
C THR A 25 -10.23 -3.10 8.90
N VAL A 26 -10.34 -4.27 9.52
CA VAL A 26 -9.39 -4.69 10.55
C VAL A 26 -8.00 -4.51 9.95
N ALA A 27 -7.25 -3.52 10.45
CA ALA A 27 -5.81 -3.53 10.28
C ALA A 27 -5.38 -4.83 10.96
N ASP A 28 -4.89 -5.78 10.16
CA ASP A 28 -4.27 -6.98 10.69
C ASP A 28 -3.07 -6.48 11.49
N ASP A 29 -3.20 -6.46 12.83
CA ASP A 29 -2.07 -6.37 13.73
C ASP A 29 -1.29 -7.67 13.52
N ILE A 30 -0.55 -7.73 12.40
CA ILE A 30 0.42 -8.79 12.17
C ILE A 30 1.28 -8.76 13.43
N PRO A 31 1.31 -9.86 14.21
CA PRO A 31 2.19 -9.95 15.37
C PRO A 31 3.55 -9.49 14.88
N GLN A 32 4.26 -8.64 15.62
CA GLN A 32 5.61 -8.16 15.28
C GLN A 32 6.57 -9.35 15.09
N GLY A 33 6.39 -10.11 14.02
CA GLY A 33 7.34 -11.03 13.47
C GLY A 33 8.49 -10.15 13.02
N THR A 34 9.69 -10.61 13.30
CA THR A 34 10.91 -9.91 12.93
C THR A 34 10.79 -9.42 11.49
N GLN A 35 10.80 -8.10 11.29
CA GLN A 35 10.75 -7.49 9.97
C GLN A 35 11.87 -8.11 9.13
N ILE A 36 11.52 -8.95 8.14
CA ILE A 36 12.51 -9.75 7.43
C ILE A 36 13.36 -8.93 6.46
N GLY A 37 12.84 -7.79 6.00
CA GLY A 37 13.54 -6.83 5.14
C GLY A 37 12.70 -5.59 4.86
N PHE A 38 13.35 -4.48 4.53
CA PHE A 38 12.68 -3.19 4.25
C PHE A 38 12.56 -2.88 2.75
N GLY A 39 13.19 -3.68 1.89
CA GLY A 39 13.20 -3.45 0.44
C GLY A 39 14.13 -2.32 0.00
N TYR A 40 13.90 -1.83 -1.22
CA TYR A 40 14.80 -0.90 -1.92
C TYR A 40 14.06 0.29 -2.50
N THR A 41 14.74 1.44 -2.57
CA THR A 41 14.29 2.64 -3.26
C THR A 41 15.04 2.81 -4.58
N VAL A 42 14.38 3.40 -5.58
CA VAL A 42 14.98 3.72 -6.88
C VAL A 42 15.83 4.98 -6.75
N THR A 43 17.09 4.91 -7.18
CA THR A 43 18.02 6.05 -7.17
C THR A 43 18.19 6.67 -8.56
N THR A 44 18.31 5.84 -9.59
CA THR A 44 18.41 6.29 -10.98
C THR A 44 17.66 5.34 -11.90
N VAL A 45 17.13 5.87 -12.99
CA VAL A 45 16.54 5.09 -14.10
C VAL A 45 17.15 5.58 -15.40
N ASN A 46 17.61 4.65 -16.22
CA ASN A 46 18.10 4.91 -17.56
C ASN A 46 17.28 4.07 -18.54
N ILE A 47 16.73 4.71 -19.56
CA ILE A 47 15.96 4.04 -20.61
C ILE A 47 16.85 3.98 -21.85
N ASP A 48 16.95 2.81 -22.47
CA ASP A 48 17.66 2.66 -23.73
C ASP A 48 17.02 3.55 -24.81
N PRO A 49 17.78 4.16 -25.73
CA PRO A 49 17.23 5.06 -26.75
C PRO A 49 16.13 4.46 -27.63
N THR A 50 16.07 3.13 -27.76
CA THR A 50 14.99 2.44 -28.50
C THR A 50 13.70 2.32 -27.69
N GLY A 51 13.71 2.64 -26.40
CA GLY A 51 12.59 2.50 -25.48
C GLY A 51 12.25 1.06 -25.10
N LYS A 52 13.04 0.08 -25.56
CA LYS A 52 12.77 -1.35 -25.36
C LYS A 52 13.33 -1.90 -24.05
N SER A 53 14.29 -1.20 -23.44
CA SER A 53 14.89 -1.66 -22.20
C SER A 53 15.13 -0.50 -21.24
N LEU A 54 15.20 -0.82 -19.95
CA LEU A 54 15.56 0.12 -18.91
C LEU A 54 16.52 -0.54 -17.91
N THR A 55 17.39 0.28 -17.34
CA THR A 55 18.28 -0.08 -16.24
C THR A 55 18.02 0.86 -15.07
N ALA A 56 17.75 0.32 -13.88
CA ALA A 56 17.53 1.08 -12.67
C ALA A 56 18.53 0.69 -11.59
N ASN A 57 19.05 1.68 -10.85
CA ASN A 57 19.86 1.43 -9.66
C ASN A 57 18.99 1.58 -8.42
N LEU A 58 19.03 0.56 -7.56
CA LEU A 58 18.24 0.50 -6.34
C LEU A 58 19.16 0.56 -5.12
N LYS A 59 18.74 1.28 -4.09
CA LYS A 59 19.45 1.41 -2.81
C LYS A 59 18.59 0.83 -1.68
N LEU A 60 19.20 0.04 -0.82
CA LEU A 60 18.55 -0.53 0.37
C LEU A 60 17.95 0.58 1.24
N ILE A 61 16.68 0.43 1.63
CA ILE A 61 15.96 1.43 2.45
C ILE A 61 16.47 1.40 3.90
N ASN A 62 16.57 0.20 4.47
CA ASN A 62 17.10 -0.06 5.80
C ASN A 62 17.60 -1.51 5.86
N SER A 63 18.60 -1.79 6.69
CA SER A 63 19.24 -3.10 6.78
C SER A 63 18.60 -4.02 7.81
N THR A 64 18.41 -5.28 7.44
CA THR A 64 18.16 -6.41 8.34
C THR A 64 19.26 -7.46 8.18
N ASP A 65 19.31 -8.38 9.14
CA ASP A 65 20.24 -9.53 9.13
C ASP A 65 19.50 -10.83 9.49
N VAL A 66 18.19 -10.89 9.22
CA VAL A 66 17.34 -12.03 9.60
C VAL A 66 17.75 -13.30 8.87
N TYR A 67 18.17 -13.17 7.62
CA TYR A 67 18.63 -14.26 6.76
C TYR A 67 20.05 -14.02 6.22
N GLY A 68 20.84 -13.21 6.93
CA GLY A 68 22.13 -12.70 6.47
C GLY A 68 22.06 -11.22 6.04
N PRO A 69 23.22 -10.58 5.82
CA PRO A 69 23.27 -9.16 5.52
C PRO A 69 22.62 -8.83 4.18
N ASP A 70 21.78 -7.80 4.16
CA ASP A 70 21.20 -7.27 2.94
C ASP A 70 22.26 -6.74 1.94
N ILE A 71 21.96 -6.82 0.65
CA ILE A 71 22.80 -6.25 -0.42
C ILE A 71 22.54 -4.74 -0.49
N PRO A 72 23.56 -3.86 -0.37
CA PRO A 72 23.30 -2.41 -0.30
C PRO A 72 22.81 -1.75 -1.60
N VAL A 73 23.27 -2.27 -2.76
CA VAL A 73 23.01 -1.68 -4.09
C VAL A 73 22.67 -2.80 -5.07
N LEU A 74 21.58 -2.62 -5.80
CA LEU A 74 21.16 -3.53 -6.88
C LEU A 74 21.07 -2.77 -8.21
N THR A 75 21.36 -3.48 -9.30
CA THR A 75 21.06 -3.02 -10.66
C THR A 75 19.96 -3.90 -11.25
N LEU A 76 18.81 -3.30 -11.54
CA LEU A 76 17.66 -3.94 -12.17
C LEU A 76 17.68 -3.64 -13.67
N THR A 77 17.59 -4.67 -14.52
CA THR A 77 17.48 -4.52 -15.98
C THR A 77 16.19 -5.16 -16.47
N ALA A 78 15.41 -4.45 -17.27
CA ALA A 78 14.23 -4.97 -17.97
C ALA A 78 14.39 -4.76 -19.49
N ARG A 79 13.88 -5.68 -20.30
CA ARG A 79 14.01 -5.74 -21.77
C ARG A 79 12.71 -6.18 -22.42
#